data_AF-A0A925UIY0-F1
#
_entry.id   AF-A0A925UIY0-F1
#
_cell.length_a   1.000
_cell.length_b   1.000
_cell.length_c   1.000
_cell.angle_alpha   90.00
_cell.angle_beta   90.00
_cell.angle_gamma   90.00
#
_symmetry.space_group_name_H-M   'P 1'
#
loop_
_entity.id
_entity.type
_entity.pdbx_description
1 polymer ?
#
loop_
_entity_poly.entity_id
_entity_poly.type
_entity_poly.pdbx_seq_one_letter_code
_entity_poly.pdbx_strand_id
1 'polypeptide(L)'
;MRLLVWLFRAAIFFTLFAFALNNQQDAGIRWFFGQEWRAPMVFIVLAAFALGCAFGVFAMVPSWWRHRSVARKHAPVIKAHPEPTASLPAGEITIPHPPRDGL
;
A
#
# COMPACT_ATOMS: atom_id res chain seq x y z
N MET A 1 6.78 -9.78 23.21
CA MET A 1 6.01 -9.66 21.94
C MET A 1 5.03 -10.83 21.73
N ARG A 2 5.48 -12.09 21.72
CA ARG A 2 4.60 -13.26 21.44
C ARG A 2 3.44 -13.43 22.43
N LEU A 3 3.67 -13.18 23.72
CA LEU A 3 2.62 -13.25 24.74
C LEU A 3 1.51 -12.23 24.48
N LEU A 4 1.88 -10.99 24.12
CA LEU A 4 0.90 -9.94 23.82
C LEU A 4 0.03 -10.30 22.61
N VAL A 5 0.65 -10.85 21.55
CA VAL A 5 -0.08 -11.33 20.37
C VAL A 5 -1.02 -12.49 20.74
N TRP A 6 -0.59 -13.40 21.61
CA TRP A 6 -1.43 -14.51 22.08
C TRP A 6 -2.61 -14.01 22.93
N LEU A 7 -2.36 -13.10 23.87
CA LEU A 7 -3.39 -12.47 24.70
C LEU A 7 -4.38 -11.69 23.84
N PHE A 8 -3.91 -10.96 22.84
CA PHE A 8 -4.76 -10.23 21.90
C PHE A 8 -5.64 -11.17 21.07
N ARG A 9 -5.09 -12.28 20.56
CA ARG A 9 -5.87 -13.30 19.85
C ARG A 9 -6.91 -13.95 20.77
N ALA A 10 -6.54 -14.25 22.01
CA ALA A 10 -7.45 -14.79 23.02
C ALA A 10 -8.56 -13.78 23.37
N ALA A 11 -8.23 -12.49 23.53
CA ALA A 11 -9.19 -11.43 23.78
C ALA A 11 -10.18 -11.29 22.63
N ILE A 12 -9.70 -11.24 21.37
CA ILE A 12 -10.57 -11.22 20.20
C ILE A 12 -11.49 -12.44 20.18
N PHE A 13 -10.93 -13.64 20.37
CA PHE A 13 -11.72 -14.87 20.39
C PHE A 13 -12.81 -14.83 21.46
N PHE A 14 -12.44 -14.45 22.69
CA PHE A 14 -13.35 -14.37 23.81
C PHE A 14 -14.46 -13.35 23.56
N THR A 15 -14.13 -12.18 23.02
CA THR A 15 -15.11 -11.15 22.64
C THR A 15 -16.06 -11.67 21.58
N LEU A 16 -15.56 -12.29 20.51
CA LEU A 16 -16.41 -12.84 19.44
C LEU A 16 -17.28 -14.00 19.94
N PHE A 17 -16.73 -14.85 20.80
CA PHE A 17 -17.45 -15.99 21.39
C PHE A 17 -18.55 -15.52 22.36
N ALA A 18 -18.22 -14.61 23.27
CA ALA A 18 -19.18 -14.02 24.19
C ALA A 18 -20.26 -13.23 23.44
N PHE A 19 -19.87 -12.51 22.38
CA PHE A 19 -20.82 -11.85 21.48
C PHE A 19 -21.75 -12.87 20.83
N ALA A 20 -21.23 -13.98 20.31
CA ALA A 20 -22.05 -15.03 19.71
C ALA A 20 -23.01 -15.67 20.71
N LEU A 21 -22.55 -15.97 21.93
CA LEU A 21 -23.38 -16.50 23.02
C LEU A 21 -24.48 -15.52 23.46
N ASN A 22 -24.17 -14.23 23.55
CA ASN A 22 -25.14 -13.23 24.00
C ASN A 22 -26.16 -12.86 22.90
N ASN A 23 -25.80 -13.07 21.63
CA ASN A 23 -26.63 -12.72 20.47
C ASN A 23 -27.16 -13.96 19.72
N GLN A 24 -27.53 -15.01 20.46
CA GLN A 24 -28.19 -16.20 19.91
C GLN A 24 -29.68 -16.00 19.61
N GLN A 25 -30.23 -14.83 19.98
CA GLN A 25 -31.63 -14.50 19.75
C GLN A 25 -31.93 -14.47 18.25
N ASP A 26 -33.08 -14.99 17.85
CA ASP A 26 -33.56 -14.89 16.48
C ASP A 26 -33.94 -13.45 16.13
N ALA A 27 -33.46 -12.96 14.99
CA ALA A 27 -33.76 -11.64 14.46
C ALA A 27 -34.40 -11.76 13.08
N GLY A 28 -35.46 -10.97 12.85
CA GLY A 28 -36.21 -10.94 11.60
C GLY A 28 -35.79 -9.78 10.69
N ILE A 29 -35.43 -10.08 9.45
CA ILE A 29 -35.24 -9.10 8.37
C ILE A 29 -36.55 -9.04 7.58
N ARG A 30 -37.22 -7.88 7.65
CA ARG A 30 -38.49 -7.65 6.97
C ARG A 30 -38.23 -7.13 5.56
N TRP A 31 -38.60 -7.93 4.58
CA TRP A 31 -38.53 -7.61 3.16
C TRP A 31 -39.85 -7.03 2.67
N PHE A 32 -39.86 -6.62 1.40
CA PHE A 32 -41.06 -6.18 0.71
C PHE A 32 -42.12 -7.30 0.65
N PHE A 33 -43.40 -6.94 0.53
CA PHE A 33 -44.54 -7.89 0.46
C PHE A 33 -44.78 -8.75 1.72
N GLY A 34 -44.30 -8.31 2.89
CA GLY A 34 -44.54 -8.99 4.16
C GLY A 34 -43.70 -10.25 4.40
N GLN A 35 -42.74 -10.54 3.52
CA GLN A 35 -41.77 -11.61 3.73
C GLN A 35 -40.81 -11.26 4.85
N GLU A 36 -40.65 -12.15 5.83
CA GLU A 36 -39.73 -11.97 6.94
C GLU A 36 -38.77 -13.16 6.99
N TRP A 37 -37.47 -12.88 6.95
CA TRP A 37 -36.44 -13.90 7.10
C TRP A 37 -35.89 -13.85 8.50
N ARG A 38 -35.97 -14.97 9.21
CA ARG A 38 -35.45 -15.10 10.57
C ARG A 38 -34.16 -15.89 10.58
N ALA A 39 -33.16 -15.34 11.25
CA ALA A 39 -31.90 -16.01 11.51
C ALA A 39 -31.33 -15.51 12.84
N PRO A 40 -30.45 -16.28 13.51
CA PRO A 40 -29.79 -15.81 14.72
C PRO A 40 -29.02 -14.50 14.46
N MET A 41 -29.18 -13.52 15.35
CA MET A 41 -28.66 -12.16 15.20
C MET A 41 -27.15 -12.14 14.93
N VAL A 42 -26.40 -13.04 15.58
CA VAL A 42 -24.95 -13.20 15.37
C VAL A 42 -24.57 -13.37 13.90
N PHE A 43 -25.31 -14.16 13.12
CA PHE A 43 -25.00 -14.39 11.71
C PHE A 43 -25.29 -13.16 10.86
N ILE A 44 -26.36 -12.44 11.17
CA ILE A 44 -26.73 -11.21 10.46
C ILE A 44 -25.63 -10.16 10.63
N VAL A 45 -25.19 -9.94 11.87
CA VAL A 45 -24.13 -8.96 12.18
C VAL A 45 -22.80 -9.36 11.53
N LEU A 46 -22.44 -10.65 11.61
CA LEU A 46 -21.22 -11.17 11.01
C LEU A 46 -21.21 -10.97 9.47
N ALA A 47 -22.32 -11.28 8.80
CA ALA A 47 -22.45 -11.10 7.37
C ALA A 47 -22.35 -9.62 6.97
N ALA A 48 -23.07 -8.73 7.66
CA ALA A 48 -23.03 -7.30 7.40
C ALA A 48 -21.62 -6.72 7.59
N PHE A 49 -20.92 -7.14 8.66
CA PHE A 49 -19.55 -6.73 8.91
C PHE A 49 -18.59 -7.25 7.83
N ALA A 50 -18.68 -8.53 7.46
CA ALA A 50 -17.83 -9.11 6.42
C ALA A 50 -18.02 -8.42 5.06
N LEU A 51 -19.26 -8.14 4.67
CA LEU A 51 -19.58 -7.34 3.48
C LEU A 51 -18.99 -5.93 3.57
N GLY A 52 -19.17 -5.24 4.70
CA GLY A 52 -18.61 -3.91 4.92
C GLY A 52 -17.07 -3.89 4.81
N CYS A 53 -16.39 -4.88 5.38
CA CYS A 53 -14.94 -5.05 5.24
C CYS A 53 -14.54 -5.30 3.79
N ALA A 54 -15.25 -6.18 3.08
CA ALA A 54 -14.99 -6.45 1.66
C ALA A 54 -15.11 -5.16 0.84
N PHE A 55 -16.19 -4.40 1.03
CA PHE A 55 -16.36 -3.10 0.38
C PHE A 55 -15.27 -2.09 0.76
N GLY A 56 -14.88 -2.02 2.02
CA GLY A 56 -13.78 -1.16 2.47
C GLY A 56 -12.45 -1.50 1.79
N VAL A 57 -12.12 -2.79 1.69
CA VAL A 57 -10.95 -3.27 0.96
C VAL A 57 -11.07 -2.92 -0.53
N PHE A 58 -12.20 -3.21 -1.17
CA PHE A 58 -12.44 -2.89 -2.58
C PHE A 58 -12.38 -1.39 -2.86
N ALA A 59 -12.76 -0.53 -1.91
CA ALA A 59 -12.61 0.92 -2.04
C ALA A 59 -11.13 1.38 -1.96
N MET A 60 -10.30 0.67 -1.20
CA MET A 60 -8.86 0.96 -1.04
C MET A 60 -7.97 0.36 -2.14
N VAL A 61 -8.36 -0.74 -2.78
CA VAL A 61 -7.56 -1.38 -3.85
C VAL A 61 -7.26 -0.44 -5.05
N PRO A 62 -8.23 0.34 -5.58
CA PRO A 62 -7.98 1.23 -6.72
C PRO A 62 -7.00 2.37 -6.39
N SER A 63 -7.07 2.92 -5.17
CA SER A 63 -6.16 4.00 -4.76
C SER A 63 -4.74 3.47 -4.62
N TRP A 64 -4.56 2.27 -4.06
CA TRP A 64 -3.25 1.63 -3.96
C TRP A 64 -2.61 1.36 -5.33
N TRP A 65 -3.40 0.96 -6.34
CA TRP A 65 -2.91 0.75 -7.70
C TRP A 65 -2.44 2.04 -8.38
N ARG A 66 -3.13 3.16 -8.15
CA ARG A 66 -2.71 4.47 -8.66
C ARG A 66 -1.42 4.93 -8.01
N HIS A 67 -1.28 4.76 -6.69
CA HIS A 67 -0.08 5.14 -5.95
C HIS A 67 1.15 4.30 -6.37
N ARG A 68 0.98 2.99 -6.58
CA ARG A 68 2.03 2.11 -7.12
C ARG A 68 2.50 2.53 -8.51
N SER A 69 1.59 3.02 -9.36
CA SER A 69 1.91 3.47 -10.72
C SER A 69 2.72 4.76 -10.74
N VAL A 70 2.45 5.68 -9.79
CA VAL A 70 3.20 6.93 -9.63
C VAL A 70 4.61 6.66 -9.07
N ALA A 71 4.73 5.77 -8.07
CA ALA A 71 6.04 5.38 -7.51
C ALA A 71 6.99 4.78 -8.56
N ARG A 72 6.47 4.05 -9.56
CA ARG A 72 7.27 3.53 -10.69
C ARG A 72 7.72 4.60 -11.69
N LYS A 73 7.00 5.72 -11.81
CA LYS A 73 7.36 6.82 -12.70
C LYS A 73 8.40 7.78 -12.09
N HIS A 74 8.53 7.78 -10.77
CA HIS A 74 9.54 8.55 -10.03
C HIS A 74 10.71 7.70 -9.53
N ALA A 75 10.98 6.53 -10.14
CA ALA A 75 12.29 5.91 -9.98
C ALA A 75 13.33 6.90 -10.53
N PRO A 76 14.24 7.44 -9.69
CA PRO A 76 15.22 8.39 -10.18
C PRO A 76 16.06 7.63 -11.20
N VAL A 77 16.04 8.09 -12.44
CA VAL A 77 17.07 7.74 -13.41
C VAL A 77 18.34 8.33 -12.82
N ILE A 78 19.07 7.54 -12.05
CA ILE A 78 20.49 7.76 -11.82
C ILE A 78 21.10 7.59 -13.21
N LYS A 79 21.11 8.69 -13.98
CA LYS A 79 21.99 8.84 -15.12
C LYS A 79 23.37 8.70 -14.52
N ALA A 80 23.98 7.53 -14.69
CA ALA A 80 25.41 7.39 -14.62
C ALA A 80 25.96 8.45 -15.59
N HIS A 81 26.46 9.54 -15.03
CA HIS A 81 27.34 10.44 -15.73
C HIS A 81 28.57 9.58 -16.04
N PRO A 82 28.92 9.33 -17.31
CA PRO A 82 30.26 8.84 -17.58
C PRO A 82 31.18 10.00 -17.25
N GLU A 83 31.86 9.89 -16.11
CA GLU A 83 33.11 10.63 -15.87
C GLU A 83 33.98 10.51 -17.12
N PRO A 84 34.46 11.62 -17.71
CA PRO A 84 35.51 11.56 -18.70
C PRO A 84 36.76 11.07 -17.98
N THR A 85 37.03 9.78 -18.13
CA THR A 85 38.28 9.16 -17.72
C THR A 85 39.42 9.96 -18.34
N ALA A 86 40.33 10.39 -17.48
CA ALA A 86 41.60 10.97 -17.86
C ALA A 86 42.30 10.07 -18.90
N SER A 87 42.49 10.60 -20.10
CA SER A 87 43.46 10.08 -21.07
C SER A 87 44.25 11.27 -21.60
N LEU A 88 45.39 11.52 -20.97
CA LEU A 88 46.49 12.26 -21.58
C LEU A 88 47.06 11.39 -22.72
N PRO A 89 47.32 11.97 -23.90
CA PRO A 89 48.51 11.61 -24.65
C PRO A 89 49.46 12.81 -24.65
N ALA A 90 50.67 12.55 -24.18
CA ALA A 90 51.80 13.40 -24.46
C ALA A 90 52.03 13.47 -25.97
N GLY A 91 52.29 14.68 -26.48
CA GLY A 91 52.90 14.91 -27.79
C GLY A 91 51.98 15.51 -28.84
N GLU A 92 51.94 16.84 -28.90
CA GLU A 92 52.09 17.60 -30.15
C GLU A 92 52.42 19.05 -29.77
N ILE A 93 53.62 19.49 -30.16
CA ILE A 93 54.17 20.82 -29.90
C ILE A 93 53.68 21.75 -31.00
N THR A 94 53.10 22.91 -30.67
CA THR A 94 53.28 24.13 -31.48
C THR A 94 53.13 25.35 -30.60
N ILE A 95 54.24 26.05 -30.36
CA ILE A 95 54.27 27.39 -29.77
C ILE A 95 54.21 28.39 -30.93
N PRO A 96 53.16 29.23 -31.08
CA PRO A 96 53.27 30.45 -31.85
C PRO A 96 53.72 31.58 -30.90
N HIS A 97 54.96 32.02 -31.08
CA HIS A 97 55.52 33.23 -30.46
C HIS A 97 54.83 34.49 -31.02
N PRO A 98 54.48 35.49 -30.20
CA PRO A 98 53.90 36.75 -30.69
C PRO A 98 54.92 37.57 -31.50
N PRO A 99 54.51 38.32 -32.54
CA PRO A 99 55.42 39.15 -33.33
C PRO A 99 56.04 40.26 -32.44
N ARG A 100 57.37 40.26 -32.31
CA ARG A 100 58.11 41.44 -31.85
C ARG A 100 58.28 42.39 -33.02
N ASP A 101 57.31 43.27 -33.23
CA ASP A 101 57.52 44.44 -34.08
C ASP A 101 58.38 45.43 -33.31
N GLY A 102 59.65 45.49 -33.70
CA GLY A 102 60.61 46.48 -33.23
C GLY A 102 60.48 47.78 -34.03
N LEU A 103 60.19 48.86 -33.32
CA LEU A 103 60.77 50.19 -33.55
C LEU A 103 60.89 50.90 -32.20
#